data_AF-A0A2P6R569-F1
#
_entry.id   AF-A0A2P6R569-F1
#
_cell.length_a   1.000
_cell.length_b   1.000
_cell.length_c   1.000
_cell.angle_alpha   90.00
_cell.angle_beta   90.00
_cell.angle_gamma   90.00
#
_symmetry.space_group_name_H-M   'P 1'
#
loop_
_entity.id
_entity.type
_entity.pdbx_description
1 polymer ?
#
loop_
_entity_poly.entity_id
_entity_poly.type
_entity_poly.pdbx_seq_one_letter_code
_entity_poly.pdbx_strand_id
1 'polypeptide(L)'
;MEPRGLGGFVAAALVVLVSALVIDVSGNLVFPVSHKFNGRDGASLSELKAHDHRRHARFLGAATQNAIDITLGGSGNPTGNGLYYAKLGIGNPSHDYYVQVDTGSDLLWVSCAECGKGCPDHSAIDGVKLTLYDRNSSSTSKVVTCGDNFCTSIHKKQNESQVSNCKPDEKCTYHIEYGDGSTTTGYYVKDDVQFQKATGNLQTSSTSGSVILGTTPDCGMYTYRCGIKQSGLLNNPHTAVSGLIGFGQGNASMLSQLVAAGKVRNKFAHCLDNTKKGGGIWAIGEVVEPKMKYTSPIVPNQVHYNVVLEKMEVGSDVIKLPTSGGGVFDKIFGSSSTSDQTMAIFDSGTTLTYLPPELQEQMVKKILSAEPGLKLKKIDDSEFTCFEYSKNIDEKFPIVKFSFKNSASLWVYPHDYLFNLKEDHWCHGWMPSKPGSKTGILLGDMILSNKVVVYDLEKQVLGWADHNCSSSIKVKDDQSGSDYSVQYHNLASDASSQRLPMSFVLLATAAATAMLHMTSI
;
A
#
# COMPACT_ATOMS: atom_id res chain seq x y z
N MET A 1 70.51 -28.36 3.49
CA MET A 1 70.11 -29.19 2.34
C MET A 1 68.84 -29.95 2.75
N GLU A 2 67.72 -29.62 2.12
CA GLU A 2 66.53 -30.50 2.02
C GLU A 2 66.93 -31.82 1.30
N PRO A 3 66.15 -32.93 1.33
CA PRO A 3 64.67 -32.94 1.20
C PRO A 3 63.82 -34.05 1.91
N ARG A 4 62.52 -33.74 2.03
CA ARG A 4 61.28 -34.52 1.74
C ARG A 4 61.04 -35.97 2.26
N GLY A 5 59.85 -36.14 2.87
CA GLY A 5 58.87 -37.15 2.42
C GLY A 5 58.19 -38.01 3.50
N LEU A 6 57.04 -37.58 4.05
CA LEU A 6 56.13 -38.48 4.80
C LEU A 6 54.65 -38.03 4.75
N GLY A 7 54.14 -37.73 3.55
CA GLY A 7 52.75 -37.31 3.32
C GLY A 7 51.76 -38.43 2.96
N GLY A 8 52.19 -39.70 2.93
CA GLY A 8 51.39 -40.80 2.37
C GLY A 8 50.60 -41.67 3.35
N PHE A 9 50.88 -41.61 4.67
CA PHE A 9 50.36 -42.61 5.62
C PHE A 9 49.22 -42.15 6.53
N VAL A 10 48.86 -40.86 6.55
CA VAL A 10 47.77 -40.36 7.42
C VAL A 10 46.40 -40.42 6.73
N ALA A 11 46.35 -40.43 5.39
CA ALA A 11 45.09 -40.45 4.64
C ALA A 11 44.37 -41.82 4.61
N ALA A 12 45.09 -42.93 4.82
CA ALA A 12 44.50 -44.27 4.75
C ALA A 12 43.84 -44.73 6.06
N ALA A 13 44.24 -44.20 7.22
CA ALA A 13 43.70 -44.62 8.52
C ALA A 13 42.32 -43.99 8.85
N LEU A 14 42.00 -42.83 8.27
CA LEU A 14 40.71 -42.15 8.49
C LEU A 14 39.56 -42.71 7.66
N VAL A 15 39.83 -43.38 6.54
CA VAL A 15 38.79 -43.97 5.68
C VAL A 15 38.28 -45.31 6.24
N VAL A 16 39.11 -46.05 6.97
CA VAL A 16 38.74 -47.37 7.52
C VAL A 16 37.86 -47.29 8.78
N LEU A 17 37.93 -46.17 9.53
CA LEU A 17 37.07 -45.95 10.71
C LEU A 17 35.65 -45.48 10.38
N VAL A 18 35.40 -44.98 9.17
CA VAL A 18 34.06 -44.54 8.73
C VAL A 18 33.23 -45.70 8.13
N SER A 19 33.87 -46.80 7.73
CA SER A 19 33.20 -47.98 7.16
C SER A 19 32.74 -49.04 8.17
N ALA A 20 32.96 -48.84 9.47
CA ALA A 20 32.60 -49.83 10.52
C ALA A 20 31.37 -49.45 11.38
N LEU A 21 30.65 -48.38 11.04
CA LEU A 21 29.40 -47.97 11.72
C LEU A 21 28.22 -47.93 10.75
N VAL A 22 28.07 -48.98 9.94
CA VAL A 22 26.76 -49.32 9.35
C VAL A 22 26.15 -50.39 10.24
N ILE A 23 25.58 -49.94 11.37
CA ILE A 23 24.66 -50.76 12.14
C ILE A 23 23.37 -50.78 11.33
N ASP A 24 22.98 -51.97 10.88
CA ASP A 24 21.69 -52.24 10.28
C ASP A 24 20.61 -52.05 11.36
N VAL A 25 20.11 -50.82 11.50
CA VAL A 25 19.01 -50.49 12.41
C VAL A 25 17.71 -50.66 11.64
N SER A 26 17.24 -51.91 11.53
CA SER A 26 15.81 -52.17 11.30
C SER A 26 15.06 -51.87 12.61
N GLY A 27 14.99 -50.59 12.96
CA GLY A 27 14.21 -50.10 14.07
C GLY A 27 12.77 -49.89 13.62
N ASN A 28 11.83 -50.61 14.22
CA ASN A 28 10.43 -50.19 14.19
C ASN A 28 10.36 -48.79 14.83
N LEU A 29 10.26 -47.75 13.99
CA LEU A 29 10.04 -46.37 14.40
C LEU A 29 8.63 -46.26 15.02
N VAL A 30 8.54 -46.51 16.33
CA VAL A 30 7.36 -46.14 17.11
C VAL A 30 7.51 -44.67 17.45
N PHE A 31 6.76 -43.81 16.76
CA PHE A 31 6.63 -42.41 17.16
C PHE A 31 5.71 -42.35 18.39
N PRO A 32 6.18 -41.89 19.57
CA PRO A 32 5.29 -41.60 20.67
C PRO A 32 4.43 -40.39 20.29
N VAL A 33 3.20 -40.65 19.83
CA VAL A 33 2.25 -39.60 19.49
C VAL A 33 1.56 -39.18 20.78
N SER A 34 1.92 -38.02 21.33
CA SER A 34 1.14 -37.39 22.38
C SER A 34 0.06 -36.50 21.76
N HIS A 35 -1.19 -36.69 22.18
CA HIS A 35 -2.25 -35.77 21.81
C HIS A 35 -1.96 -34.39 22.42
N LYS A 36 -2.20 -33.30 21.68
CA LYS A 36 -1.91 -31.92 22.13
C LYS A 36 -2.53 -31.58 23.50
N PHE A 37 -3.64 -32.23 23.86
CA PHE A 37 -4.35 -32.01 25.12
C PHE A 37 -4.08 -33.11 26.18
N ASN A 38 -3.07 -33.95 25.98
CA ASN A 38 -2.74 -35.01 26.94
C ASN A 38 -2.22 -34.41 28.26
N GLY A 39 -2.83 -34.76 29.39
CA GLY A 39 -2.44 -34.29 30.73
C GLY A 39 -3.02 -32.95 31.19
N ARG A 40 -3.97 -32.35 30.45
CA ARG A 40 -4.80 -31.25 30.97
C ARG A 40 -6.16 -31.81 31.35
N ASP A 41 -6.54 -31.66 32.61
CA ASP A 41 -7.93 -31.87 33.05
C ASP A 41 -8.84 -30.89 32.28
N GLY A 42 -9.45 -31.39 31.20
CA GLY A 42 -10.50 -30.70 30.45
C GLY A 42 -10.03 -29.59 29.50
N ALA A 43 -9.61 -29.96 28.28
CA ALA A 43 -9.73 -29.02 27.16
C ALA A 43 -11.22 -28.68 26.96
N SER A 44 -11.57 -27.41 26.94
CA SER A 44 -12.95 -26.98 26.75
C SER A 44 -13.47 -27.38 25.36
N LEU A 45 -14.78 -27.60 25.23
CA LEU A 45 -15.41 -27.94 23.94
C LEU A 45 -15.11 -26.87 22.85
N SER A 46 -14.95 -25.61 23.25
CA SER A 46 -14.55 -24.50 22.36
C SER A 46 -13.11 -24.65 21.86
N GLU A 47 -12.16 -25.06 22.70
CA GLU A 47 -10.78 -25.30 22.29
C GLU A 47 -10.64 -26.51 21.34
N LEU A 48 -11.42 -27.57 21.60
CA LEU A 48 -11.49 -28.74 20.73
C LEU A 48 -12.10 -28.37 19.37
N LYS A 49 -13.21 -27.63 19.35
CA LYS A 49 -13.81 -27.10 18.11
C LYS A 49 -12.84 -26.19 17.34
N ALA A 50 -12.13 -25.29 18.01
CA ALA A 50 -11.14 -24.42 17.37
C ALA A 50 -9.92 -25.19 16.84
N HIS A 51 -9.54 -26.30 17.48
CA HIS A 51 -8.50 -27.20 16.98
C HIS A 51 -8.98 -27.96 15.74
N ASP A 52 -10.19 -28.52 15.79
CA ASP A 52 -10.79 -29.24 14.67
C ASP A 52 -11.07 -28.34 13.48
N HIS A 53 -11.53 -27.09 13.68
CA HIS A 53 -11.67 -26.10 12.62
C HIS A 53 -10.32 -25.82 11.94
N ARG A 54 -9.25 -25.61 12.71
CA ARG A 54 -7.89 -25.40 12.14
C ARG A 54 -7.37 -26.62 11.39
N ARG A 55 -7.70 -27.83 11.83
CA ARG A 55 -7.33 -29.07 11.15
C ARG A 55 -8.16 -29.24 9.87
N HIS A 56 -9.48 -29.06 9.93
CA HIS A 56 -10.37 -29.15 8.77
C HIS A 56 -10.08 -28.08 7.72
N ALA A 57 -9.72 -26.85 8.12
CA ALA A 57 -9.29 -25.78 7.22
C ALA A 57 -7.94 -26.07 6.52
N ARG A 58 -7.14 -27.00 7.04
CA ARG A 58 -5.92 -27.49 6.39
C ARG A 58 -6.17 -28.70 5.48
N PHE A 59 -7.18 -29.52 5.79
CA PHE A 59 -7.52 -30.74 5.04
C PHE A 59 -8.48 -30.46 3.88
N LEU A 60 -9.35 -29.47 4.00
CA LEU A 60 -10.13 -28.93 2.89
C LEU A 60 -9.29 -27.78 2.31
N GLY A 61 -8.91 -27.87 1.03
CA GLY A 61 -8.26 -26.79 0.29
C GLY A 61 -9.17 -25.56 0.08
N ALA A 62 -9.93 -25.15 1.10
CA ALA A 62 -10.57 -23.86 1.13
C ALA A 62 -9.46 -22.80 1.18
N ALA A 63 -9.46 -21.91 0.18
CA ALA A 63 -8.64 -20.71 0.15
C ALA A 63 -8.56 -20.08 1.55
N THR A 64 -7.42 -20.18 2.23
CA THR A 64 -7.22 -19.56 3.55
C THR A 64 -7.02 -18.08 3.32
N GLN A 65 -8.09 -17.31 3.44
CA GLN A 65 -8.09 -15.86 3.21
C GLN A 65 -7.57 -15.17 4.48
N ASN A 66 -6.33 -14.70 4.41
CA ASN A 66 -5.64 -14.11 5.54
C ASN A 66 -5.99 -12.62 5.66
N ALA A 67 -6.13 -12.15 6.91
CA ALA A 67 -6.06 -10.71 7.20
C ALA A 67 -4.60 -10.25 7.10
N ILE A 68 -4.32 -9.29 6.23
CA ILE A 68 -2.97 -8.75 6.01
C ILE A 68 -2.88 -7.35 6.58
N ASP A 69 -1.81 -7.11 7.30
CA ASP A 69 -1.36 -5.80 7.79
C ASP A 69 -0.23 -5.30 6.88
N ILE A 70 -0.35 -4.09 6.37
CA ILE A 70 0.69 -3.45 5.56
C ILE A 70 1.21 -2.25 6.36
N THR A 71 2.50 -2.32 6.71
CA THR A 71 3.17 -1.26 7.46
C THR A 71 3.28 0.00 6.61
N LEU A 72 2.68 1.09 7.09
CA LEU A 72 2.67 2.40 6.44
C LEU A 72 3.69 3.37 7.04
N GLY A 73 4.12 4.31 6.22
CA GLY A 73 4.79 5.56 6.59
C GLY A 73 4.36 6.69 5.66
N GLY A 74 4.95 7.87 5.85
CA GLY A 74 4.65 9.05 5.05
C GLY A 74 3.57 9.93 5.67
N SER A 75 3.13 10.95 4.94
CA SER A 75 2.15 11.94 5.40
C SER A 75 1.51 12.61 4.19
N GLY A 76 0.19 12.77 4.21
CA GLY A 76 -0.56 13.53 3.22
C GLY A 76 -0.47 15.05 3.39
N ASN A 77 0.44 15.55 4.23
CA ASN A 77 0.60 16.99 4.43
C ASN A 77 1.34 17.58 3.22
N PRO A 78 0.72 18.55 2.49
CA PRO A 78 1.32 19.15 1.31
C PRO A 78 2.62 19.93 1.58
N THR A 79 2.90 20.28 2.83
CA THR A 79 4.16 20.94 3.22
C THR A 79 5.30 19.96 3.50
N GLY A 80 5.00 18.67 3.57
CA GLY A 80 5.97 17.59 3.70
C GLY A 80 6.18 16.88 2.37
N ASN A 81 6.17 15.55 2.41
CA ASN A 81 6.37 14.73 1.20
C ASN A 81 5.05 14.48 0.44
N GLY A 82 3.90 14.77 1.05
CA GLY A 82 2.59 14.67 0.42
C GLY A 82 2.19 13.27 -0.06
N LEU A 83 2.78 12.20 0.48
CA LEU A 83 2.50 10.83 0.06
C LEU A 83 2.56 9.85 1.22
N TYR A 84 1.83 8.74 1.10
CA TYR A 84 1.95 7.57 1.96
C TYR A 84 2.70 6.46 1.22
N TYR A 85 3.50 5.69 1.96
CA TYR A 85 4.25 4.57 1.42
C TYR A 85 4.18 3.36 2.35
N ALA A 86 4.25 2.17 1.76
CA ALA A 86 4.30 0.89 2.44
C ALA A 86 5.70 0.29 2.36
N LYS A 87 6.02 -0.61 3.29
CA LYS A 87 7.22 -1.46 3.20
C LYS A 87 6.84 -2.89 2.83
N LEU A 88 7.38 -3.40 1.74
CA LEU A 88 7.13 -4.76 1.23
C LEU A 88 8.44 -5.53 1.11
N GLY A 89 8.42 -6.82 1.44
CA GLY A 89 9.51 -7.71 1.08
C GLY A 89 9.33 -8.25 -0.33
N ILE A 90 10.36 -8.24 -1.18
CA ILE A 90 10.31 -8.85 -2.52
C ILE A 90 11.53 -9.75 -2.72
N GLY A 91 11.29 -10.94 -3.28
CA GLY A 91 12.29 -11.91 -3.69
C GLY A 91 12.59 -13.00 -2.66
N ASN A 92 13.47 -13.92 -3.06
CA ASN A 92 14.03 -14.96 -2.19
C ASN A 92 15.56 -15.10 -2.38
N PRO A 93 16.38 -14.60 -1.44
CA PRO A 93 16.00 -13.97 -0.16
C PRO A 93 15.25 -12.65 -0.34
N SER A 94 14.41 -12.29 0.64
CA SER A 94 13.59 -11.09 0.57
C SER A 94 14.37 -9.83 0.92
N HIS A 95 14.15 -8.78 0.14
CA HIS A 95 14.65 -7.43 0.39
C HIS A 95 13.49 -6.45 0.61
N ASP A 96 13.69 -5.45 1.48
CA ASP A 96 12.67 -4.44 1.78
C ASP A 96 12.63 -3.37 0.68
N TYR A 97 11.44 -3.08 0.17
CA TYR A 97 11.14 -2.03 -0.79
C TYR A 97 10.09 -1.08 -0.21
N TYR A 98 10.39 0.22 -0.24
CA TYR A 98 9.42 1.26 0.10
C TYR A 98 8.64 1.64 -1.15
N VAL A 99 7.32 1.49 -1.15
CA VAL A 99 6.48 1.72 -2.33
C VAL A 99 5.33 2.66 -1.99
N GLN A 100 5.05 3.64 -2.83
CA GLN A 100 3.90 4.52 -2.66
C GLN A 100 2.61 3.69 -2.71
N VAL A 101 1.68 3.91 -1.78
CA VAL A 101 0.36 3.26 -1.82
C VAL A 101 -0.60 4.09 -2.66
N ASP A 102 -1.30 3.45 -3.59
CA ASP A 102 -2.10 4.16 -4.58
C ASP A 102 -3.38 3.38 -4.92
N THR A 103 -4.55 3.92 -4.56
CA THR A 103 -5.84 3.32 -4.97
C THR A 103 -6.31 3.76 -6.36
N GLY A 104 -5.63 4.73 -6.97
CA GLY A 104 -5.89 5.28 -8.30
C GLY A 104 -5.25 4.48 -9.44
N SER A 105 -4.32 3.56 -9.17
CA SER A 105 -3.70 2.70 -10.18
C SER A 105 -3.65 1.21 -9.78
N ASP A 106 -3.38 0.33 -10.75
CA ASP A 106 -3.44 -1.12 -10.54
C ASP A 106 -2.08 -1.72 -10.17
N LEU A 107 -1.00 -1.39 -10.89
CA LEU A 107 0.20 -2.21 -10.92
C LEU A 107 1.11 -1.98 -9.71
N LEU A 108 1.55 -3.07 -9.04
CA LEU A 108 2.78 -3.04 -8.24
C LEU A 108 3.98 -2.98 -9.19
N TRP A 109 4.81 -1.95 -9.10
CA TRP A 109 6.07 -1.90 -9.80
C TRP A 109 7.20 -1.33 -8.94
N VAL A 110 8.44 -1.73 -9.25
CA VAL A 110 9.66 -1.27 -8.57
C VAL A 110 10.73 -0.85 -9.56
N SER A 111 11.57 0.09 -9.14
CA SER A 111 12.74 0.57 -9.87
C SER A 111 13.84 -0.49 -9.89
N CYS A 112 14.47 -0.71 -11.05
CA CYS A 112 15.59 -1.66 -11.21
C CYS A 112 16.97 -1.06 -10.93
N ALA A 113 17.91 -1.92 -10.51
CA ALA A 113 19.29 -1.56 -10.15
C ALA A 113 20.07 -0.91 -11.30
N GLU A 114 19.73 -1.30 -12.51
CA GLU A 114 20.42 -0.89 -13.73
C GLU A 114 19.68 0.24 -14.48
N CYS A 115 18.62 0.82 -13.89
CA CYS A 115 17.88 1.94 -14.48
C CYS A 115 18.75 3.20 -14.75
N GLY A 116 19.97 3.23 -14.20
CA GLY A 116 20.96 4.27 -14.44
C GLY A 116 20.45 5.65 -14.02
N LYS A 117 20.68 6.68 -14.85
CA LYS A 117 20.24 8.06 -14.60
C LYS A 117 18.73 8.29 -14.78
N GLY A 118 17.96 7.24 -15.09
CA GLY A 118 16.53 7.33 -15.41
C GLY A 118 15.58 7.09 -14.23
N CYS A 119 16.12 6.74 -13.06
CA CYS A 119 15.42 6.53 -11.80
C CYS A 119 16.12 7.31 -10.68
N PRO A 120 15.43 7.66 -9.58
CA PRO A 120 16.10 8.26 -8.42
C PRO A 120 17.08 7.27 -7.79
N ASP A 121 18.27 7.76 -7.46
CA ASP A 121 19.34 6.99 -6.80
C ASP A 121 19.37 7.19 -5.27
N HIS A 122 18.64 8.19 -4.76
CA HIS A 122 18.46 8.46 -3.34
C HIS A 122 17.06 9.01 -3.04
N SER A 123 16.62 8.84 -1.79
CA SER A 123 15.43 9.47 -1.25
C SER A 123 15.85 10.53 -0.22
N ALA A 124 15.19 11.69 -0.27
CA ALA A 124 15.28 12.72 0.77
C ALA A 124 14.19 12.54 1.85
N ILE A 125 13.43 11.44 1.80
CA ILE A 125 12.50 11.07 2.86
C ILE A 125 13.27 10.40 4.00
N ASP A 126 13.19 10.98 5.19
CA ASP A 126 13.86 10.45 6.38
C ASP A 126 13.48 8.98 6.65
N GLY A 127 14.51 8.15 6.83
CA GLY A 127 14.36 6.71 7.11
C GLY A 127 14.02 5.83 5.91
N VAL A 128 13.85 6.40 4.70
CA VAL A 128 13.59 5.64 3.47
C VAL A 128 14.88 5.39 2.71
N LYS A 129 15.25 4.12 2.57
CA LYS A 129 16.34 3.70 1.69
C LYS A 129 15.78 3.15 0.40
N LEU A 130 16.18 3.73 -0.73
CA LEU A 130 15.82 3.18 -2.05
C LEU A 130 16.53 1.84 -2.26
N THR A 131 15.75 0.77 -2.31
CA THR A 131 16.17 -0.53 -2.82
C THR A 131 15.81 -0.59 -4.29
N LEU A 132 16.77 -0.97 -5.11
CA LEU A 132 16.56 -1.22 -6.52
C LEU A 132 16.47 -2.72 -6.75
N TYR A 133 15.48 -3.15 -7.53
CA TYR A 133 15.23 -4.55 -7.80
C TYR A 133 16.33 -5.11 -8.70
N ASP A 134 16.89 -6.26 -8.31
CA ASP A 134 17.78 -7.07 -9.13
C ASP A 134 17.20 -8.48 -9.22
N ARG A 135 16.80 -8.86 -10.44
CA ARG A 135 16.18 -10.16 -10.68
C ARG A 135 17.14 -11.32 -10.36
N ASN A 136 18.44 -11.13 -10.54
CA ASN A 136 19.44 -12.18 -10.37
C ASN A 136 19.73 -12.45 -8.89
N SER A 137 19.37 -11.51 -8.02
CA SER A 137 19.47 -11.67 -6.56
C SER A 137 18.35 -12.54 -5.97
N SER A 138 17.28 -12.80 -6.73
CA SER A 138 16.10 -13.55 -6.27
C SER A 138 15.97 -14.89 -7.01
N SER A 139 15.96 -15.98 -6.23
CA SER A 139 15.77 -17.35 -6.74
C SER A 139 14.35 -17.66 -7.24
N THR A 140 13.38 -16.82 -6.87
CA THR A 140 11.95 -16.97 -7.23
C THR A 140 11.54 -16.10 -8.42
N SER A 141 12.43 -15.21 -8.86
CA SER A 141 12.21 -14.30 -10.00
C SER A 141 12.12 -15.04 -11.34
N LYS A 142 11.07 -14.73 -12.10
CA LYS A 142 10.85 -15.25 -13.46
C LYS A 142 10.30 -14.16 -14.36
N VAL A 143 10.96 -13.93 -15.50
CA VAL A 143 10.48 -12.98 -16.52
C VAL A 143 9.15 -13.47 -17.08
N VAL A 144 8.19 -12.55 -17.20
CA VAL A 144 6.91 -12.80 -17.88
C VAL A 144 7.07 -12.46 -19.36
N THR A 145 6.67 -13.39 -20.20
CA THR A 145 6.77 -13.31 -21.66
C THR A 145 5.41 -13.06 -22.29
N CYS A 146 5.39 -12.62 -23.55
CA CYS A 146 4.13 -12.39 -24.26
C CYS A 146 3.33 -13.67 -24.53
N GLY A 147 3.95 -14.85 -24.46
CA GLY A 147 3.27 -16.14 -24.48
C GLY A 147 2.54 -16.50 -23.19
N ASP A 148 2.82 -15.81 -22.08
CA ASP A 148 2.18 -16.09 -20.80
C ASP A 148 0.72 -15.62 -20.77
N ASN A 149 -0.13 -16.41 -20.10
CA ASN A 149 -1.56 -16.12 -19.95
C ASN A 149 -1.83 -14.74 -19.31
N PHE A 150 -0.95 -14.29 -18.41
CA PHE A 150 -1.05 -12.96 -17.81
C PHE A 150 -0.94 -11.87 -18.87
N CYS A 151 0.12 -11.90 -19.68
CA CYS A 151 0.39 -10.88 -20.70
C CYS A 151 -0.75 -10.81 -21.72
N THR A 152 -1.16 -11.96 -22.23
CA THR A 152 -2.26 -12.05 -23.21
C THR A 152 -3.59 -11.56 -22.65
N SER A 153 -3.83 -11.69 -21.34
CA SER A 153 -5.08 -11.25 -20.70
C SER A 153 -5.15 -9.75 -20.44
N ILE A 154 -4.04 -9.14 -20.00
CA ILE A 154 -4.00 -7.71 -19.67
C ILE A 154 -4.14 -6.85 -20.94
N HIS A 155 -3.36 -7.14 -21.98
CA HIS A 155 -3.40 -6.33 -23.20
C HIS A 155 -4.65 -6.54 -24.05
N LYS A 156 -5.31 -7.71 -23.99
CA LYS A 156 -6.63 -7.91 -24.63
C LYS A 156 -7.69 -6.94 -24.08
N LYS A 157 -7.62 -6.59 -22.80
CA LYS A 157 -8.57 -5.66 -22.17
C LYS A 157 -8.27 -4.19 -22.47
N GLN A 158 -7.00 -3.84 -22.71
CA GLN A 158 -6.60 -2.46 -22.96
C GLN A 158 -6.84 -1.99 -24.41
N ASN A 159 -7.35 -2.85 -25.31
CA ASN A 159 -7.45 -2.58 -26.77
C ASN A 159 -6.14 -2.03 -27.35
N GLU A 160 -5.01 -2.34 -26.72
CA GLU A 160 -3.71 -1.89 -27.16
C GLU A 160 -3.27 -2.74 -28.34
N SER A 161 -3.14 -2.10 -29.50
CA SER A 161 -2.52 -2.66 -30.70
C SER A 161 -1.08 -3.15 -30.45
N GLN A 162 -0.49 -2.89 -29.28
CA GLN A 162 0.86 -3.31 -28.90
C GLN A 162 1.01 -4.84 -28.82
N VAL A 163 -0.05 -5.60 -28.55
CA VAL A 163 0.02 -7.07 -28.56
C VAL A 163 -0.08 -7.71 -29.94
N SER A 164 -0.46 -6.96 -30.98
CA SER A 164 -0.45 -7.56 -32.33
C SER A 164 0.96 -7.88 -32.84
N ASN A 165 2.01 -7.33 -32.21
CA ASN A 165 3.40 -7.47 -32.67
C ASN A 165 4.37 -8.09 -31.64
N CYS A 166 3.93 -8.47 -30.43
CA CYS A 166 4.82 -9.09 -29.44
C CYS A 166 4.95 -10.60 -29.68
N LYS A 167 6.18 -11.10 -29.85
CA LYS A 167 6.42 -12.54 -30.06
C LYS A 167 6.31 -13.31 -28.75
N PRO A 168 5.91 -14.60 -28.75
CA PRO A 168 5.69 -15.36 -27.52
C PRO A 168 6.86 -15.38 -26.53
N ASP A 169 8.10 -15.32 -27.02
CA ASP A 169 9.34 -15.34 -26.23
C ASP A 169 9.85 -13.94 -25.83
N GLU A 170 9.27 -12.87 -26.38
CA GLU A 170 9.60 -11.51 -26.01
C GLU A 170 9.05 -11.16 -24.61
N LYS A 171 9.75 -10.25 -23.92
CA LYS A 171 9.34 -9.77 -22.60
C LYS A 171 7.99 -9.06 -22.71
N CYS A 172 7.07 -9.38 -21.80
CA CYS A 172 5.82 -8.65 -21.70
C CYS A 172 6.06 -7.26 -21.10
N THR A 173 5.86 -6.20 -21.89
CA THR A 173 6.12 -4.82 -21.47
C THR A 173 4.88 -4.12 -20.95
N TYR A 174 5.06 -3.11 -20.11
CA TYR A 174 3.99 -2.22 -19.67
C TYR A 174 4.38 -0.75 -19.89
N HIS A 175 3.38 0.09 -20.09
CA HIS A 175 3.49 1.55 -20.09
C HIS A 175 2.33 2.11 -19.26
N ILE A 176 2.63 3.01 -18.32
CA ILE A 176 1.65 3.68 -17.48
C ILE A 176 1.95 5.18 -17.53
N GLU A 177 0.90 5.96 -17.76
CA GLU A 177 0.89 7.42 -17.63
C GLU A 177 -0.06 7.79 -16.48
N TYR A 178 0.43 8.55 -15.50
CA TYR A 178 -0.33 9.01 -14.34
C TYR A 178 -0.99 10.36 -14.61
N GLY A 179 -1.96 10.75 -13.76
CA GLY A 179 -2.73 11.99 -13.93
C GLY A 179 -1.89 13.28 -13.86
N ASP A 180 -0.76 13.23 -13.14
CA ASP A 180 0.22 14.32 -13.10
C ASP A 180 0.99 14.47 -14.42
N GLY A 181 0.99 13.43 -15.27
CA GLY A 181 1.72 13.33 -16.53
C GLY A 181 3.05 12.59 -16.40
N SER A 182 3.38 12.07 -15.21
CA SER A 182 4.53 11.18 -15.04
C SER A 182 4.26 9.85 -15.72
N THR A 183 5.33 9.22 -16.19
CA THR A 183 5.25 7.95 -16.90
C THR A 183 6.19 6.93 -16.30
N THR A 184 5.78 5.67 -16.27
CA THR A 184 6.65 4.53 -16.01
C THR A 184 6.44 3.51 -17.11
N THR A 185 7.51 2.83 -17.51
CA THR A 185 7.47 1.78 -18.54
C THR A 185 8.49 0.74 -18.15
N GLY A 186 8.27 -0.51 -18.53
CA GLY A 186 9.10 -1.60 -18.07
C GLY A 186 8.63 -2.92 -18.63
N TYR A 187 9.00 -4.00 -17.94
CA TYR A 187 8.50 -5.34 -18.24
C TYR A 187 8.06 -6.05 -16.97
N TYR A 188 7.22 -7.06 -17.14
CA TYR A 188 6.67 -7.83 -16.03
C TYR A 188 7.61 -8.94 -15.58
N VAL A 189 7.71 -9.12 -14.27
CA VAL A 189 8.43 -10.21 -13.61
C VAL A 189 7.51 -10.82 -12.56
N LYS A 190 7.50 -12.14 -12.49
CA LYS A 190 6.88 -12.89 -11.41
C LYS A 190 7.91 -13.12 -10.31
N ASP A 191 7.61 -12.70 -9.09
CA ASP A 191 8.42 -13.00 -7.92
C ASP A 191 7.54 -13.14 -6.66
N ASP A 192 8.14 -13.57 -5.56
CA ASP A 192 7.47 -13.67 -4.28
C ASP A 192 7.51 -12.33 -3.54
N VAL A 193 6.34 -11.88 -3.07
CA VAL A 193 6.18 -10.71 -2.21
C VAL A 193 5.83 -11.20 -0.81
N GLN A 194 6.56 -10.70 0.19
CA GLN A 194 6.33 -10.95 1.61
C GLN A 194 5.51 -9.82 2.23
N PHE A 195 4.53 -10.20 3.03
CA PHE A 195 3.63 -9.30 3.75
C PHE A 195 3.33 -9.84 5.15
N GLN A 196 2.82 -8.97 6.03
CA GLN A 196 2.54 -9.32 7.42
C GLN A 196 1.11 -9.82 7.55
N LYS A 197 0.93 -11.09 7.91
CA LYS A 197 -0.39 -11.65 8.25
C LYS A 197 -0.71 -11.37 9.71
N ALA A 198 -1.91 -10.87 10.01
CA ALA A 198 -2.41 -10.79 11.38
C ALA A 198 -2.63 -12.21 11.96
N THR A 199 -2.07 -12.48 13.13
CA THR A 199 -2.16 -13.78 13.83
C THR A 199 -2.70 -13.67 15.25
N GLY A 200 -2.93 -12.44 15.71
CA GLY A 200 -3.44 -12.10 17.02
C GLY A 200 -3.62 -10.58 17.11
N ASN A 201 -4.17 -10.10 18.23
CA ASN A 201 -4.28 -8.65 18.46
C ASN A 201 -2.90 -8.01 18.46
N LEU A 202 -2.69 -7.09 17.49
CA LEU A 202 -1.44 -6.36 17.30
C LEU A 202 -0.24 -7.30 17.02
N GLN A 203 -0.51 -8.52 16.56
CA GLN A 203 0.51 -9.53 16.29
C GLN A 203 0.46 -9.94 14.83
N THR A 204 1.64 -9.96 14.21
CA THR A 204 1.80 -10.38 12.82
C THR A 204 2.83 -11.48 12.66
N SER A 205 2.73 -12.22 11.55
CA SER A 205 3.74 -13.16 11.10
C SER A 205 3.98 -12.97 9.60
N SER A 206 5.21 -13.15 9.14
CA SER A 206 5.51 -13.08 7.71
C SER A 206 4.78 -14.19 6.94
N THR A 207 4.25 -13.83 5.79
CA THR A 207 3.69 -14.76 4.80
C THR A 207 4.03 -14.23 3.40
N SER A 208 3.96 -15.08 2.39
CA SER A 208 4.39 -14.72 1.03
C SER A 208 3.34 -15.06 -0.01
N GLY A 209 3.31 -14.29 -1.10
CA GLY A 209 2.46 -14.43 -2.27
C GLY A 209 3.27 -14.27 -3.55
N SER A 210 3.15 -15.21 -4.49
CA SER A 210 3.76 -15.05 -5.80
C SER A 210 2.89 -14.13 -6.64
N VAL A 211 3.46 -13.02 -7.10
CA VAL A 211 2.76 -11.99 -7.86
C VAL A 211 3.59 -11.57 -9.06
N ILE A 212 2.91 -11.10 -10.10
CA ILE A 212 3.51 -10.47 -11.26
C ILE A 212 3.55 -8.97 -10.99
N LEU A 213 4.76 -8.41 -10.94
CA LEU A 213 5.02 -6.98 -10.74
C LEU A 213 5.70 -6.39 -11.96
N GLY A 214 5.57 -5.07 -12.12
CA GLY A 214 6.33 -4.31 -13.10
C GLY A 214 7.75 -4.03 -12.59
N THR A 215 8.72 -4.14 -13.46
CA THR A 215 10.08 -3.67 -13.18
C THR A 215 10.44 -2.64 -14.23
N THR A 216 10.89 -1.44 -13.82
CA THR A 216 11.45 -0.48 -14.79
C THR A 216 12.60 -1.16 -15.54
N PRO A 217 12.84 -0.85 -16.82
CA PRO A 217 13.70 -1.69 -17.61
C PRO A 217 15.16 -1.54 -17.17
N ASP A 218 15.88 -2.61 -17.52
CA ASP A 218 17.30 -2.87 -17.33
C ASP A 218 17.69 -3.86 -16.22
N CYS A 219 16.74 -4.56 -15.57
CA CYS A 219 17.00 -5.72 -14.68
C CYS A 219 17.71 -6.95 -15.33
N GLY A 220 18.73 -6.76 -16.18
CA GLY A 220 19.61 -7.78 -16.72
C GLY A 220 19.92 -7.71 -18.21
N MET A 221 20.07 -6.54 -18.87
CA MET A 221 20.67 -6.51 -20.23
C MET A 221 21.33 -5.17 -20.63
N TYR A 222 22.67 -5.12 -20.56
CA TYR A 222 23.57 -4.08 -21.09
C TYR A 222 23.38 -3.79 -22.61
N THR A 223 22.26 -3.23 -23.04
CA THR A 223 22.10 -2.81 -24.43
C THR A 223 21.46 -1.44 -24.53
N TYR A 224 22.32 -0.47 -24.83
CA TYR A 224 22.01 0.89 -25.24
C TYR A 224 20.95 0.91 -26.37
N ARG A 225 19.67 0.93 -26.01
CA ARG A 225 18.61 1.51 -26.84
C ARG A 225 17.76 2.41 -25.95
N CYS A 226 17.95 3.71 -26.18
CA CYS A 226 17.18 4.80 -25.62
C CYS A 226 15.67 4.52 -25.64
N GLY A 227 14.97 4.87 -24.55
CA GLY A 227 13.55 5.20 -24.65
C GLY A 227 12.67 4.98 -23.43
N ILE A 228 13.17 4.46 -22.30
CA ILE A 228 12.28 4.12 -21.18
C ILE A 228 12.83 4.69 -19.87
N LYS A 229 12.04 5.53 -19.21
CA LYS A 229 12.42 6.33 -18.05
C LYS A 229 11.22 6.49 -17.10
N GLN A 230 11.49 6.62 -15.80
CA GLN A 230 10.58 7.38 -14.96
C GLN A 230 10.69 8.85 -15.36
N SER A 231 9.59 9.58 -15.34
CA SER A 231 9.54 11.00 -15.70
C SER A 231 8.71 11.77 -14.68
N GLY A 232 8.79 13.10 -14.72
CA GLY A 232 8.00 13.96 -13.83
C GLY A 232 8.32 13.74 -12.35
N LEU A 233 7.29 13.74 -11.52
CA LEU A 233 7.40 13.68 -10.06
C LEU A 233 8.00 12.37 -9.54
N LEU A 234 7.99 11.30 -10.34
CA LEU A 234 8.57 10.00 -9.97
C LEU A 234 10.10 10.06 -9.79
N ASN A 235 10.79 11.05 -10.38
CA ASN A 235 12.23 11.26 -10.22
C ASN A 235 12.57 12.31 -9.15
N ASN A 236 11.58 12.87 -8.45
CA ASN A 236 11.83 13.89 -7.44
C ASN A 236 12.40 13.24 -6.17
N PRO A 237 13.63 13.57 -5.72
CA PRO A 237 14.24 12.96 -4.54
C PRO A 237 13.42 13.20 -3.25
N HIS A 238 12.64 14.28 -3.16
CA HIS A 238 11.80 14.58 -1.99
C HIS A 238 10.58 13.67 -1.85
N THR A 239 10.20 12.98 -2.92
CA THR A 239 9.09 12.02 -2.95
C THR A 239 9.54 10.63 -3.39
N ALA A 240 10.85 10.42 -3.55
CA ALA A 240 11.38 9.19 -4.12
C ALA A 240 11.21 8.00 -3.17
N VAL A 241 10.64 6.94 -3.71
CA VAL A 241 10.46 5.62 -3.11
C VAL A 241 10.90 4.56 -4.13
N SER A 242 11.08 3.31 -3.70
CA SER A 242 11.52 2.21 -4.59
C SER A 242 10.52 1.86 -5.68
N GLY A 243 9.27 2.29 -5.56
CA GLY A 243 8.23 2.00 -6.53
C GLY A 243 6.84 2.42 -6.06
N LEU A 244 5.81 1.77 -6.60
CA LEU A 244 4.41 2.03 -6.26
C LEU A 244 3.65 0.71 -6.19
N ILE A 245 2.74 0.61 -5.23
CA ILE A 245 1.79 -0.49 -5.10
C ILE A 245 0.36 0.00 -5.38
N GLY A 246 -0.16 -0.41 -6.53
CA GLY A 246 -1.53 -0.15 -6.92
C GLY A 246 -2.55 -1.05 -6.22
N PHE A 247 -3.63 -0.44 -5.73
CA PHE A 247 -4.81 -1.04 -5.14
C PHE A 247 -6.06 -0.82 -5.99
N GLY A 248 -5.90 -0.49 -7.27
CA GLY A 248 -6.98 -0.37 -8.25
C GLY A 248 -7.69 -1.70 -8.56
N GLN A 249 -8.75 -1.62 -9.36
CA GLN A 249 -9.68 -2.72 -9.64
C GLN A 249 -9.19 -3.68 -10.72
N GLY A 250 -8.08 -3.37 -11.39
CA GLY A 250 -7.59 -4.16 -12.51
C GLY A 250 -6.97 -5.49 -12.08
N ASN A 251 -7.05 -6.46 -12.98
CA ASN A 251 -6.52 -7.81 -12.77
C ASN A 251 -4.99 -7.86 -12.55
N ALA A 252 -4.27 -6.81 -12.96
CA ALA A 252 -2.83 -6.69 -12.73
C ALA A 252 -2.49 -6.29 -11.28
N SER A 253 -3.46 -5.80 -10.50
CA SER A 253 -3.21 -5.41 -9.11
C SER A 253 -2.76 -6.56 -8.23
N MET A 254 -1.89 -6.25 -7.27
CA MET A 254 -1.40 -7.24 -6.31
C MET A 254 -2.58 -7.90 -5.58
N LEU A 255 -3.58 -7.11 -5.18
CA LEU A 255 -4.79 -7.60 -4.53
C LEU A 255 -5.52 -8.63 -5.42
N SER A 256 -5.80 -8.29 -6.69
CA SER A 256 -6.50 -9.20 -7.61
C SER A 256 -5.75 -10.52 -7.81
N GLN A 257 -4.42 -10.46 -7.89
CA GLN A 257 -3.59 -11.65 -8.02
C GLN A 257 -3.61 -12.53 -6.76
N LEU A 258 -3.53 -11.93 -5.58
CA LEU A 258 -3.62 -12.65 -4.30
C LEU A 258 -5.01 -13.24 -4.05
N VAL A 259 -6.07 -12.54 -4.47
CA VAL A 259 -7.46 -13.04 -4.46
C VAL A 259 -7.60 -14.24 -5.39
N ALA A 260 -7.09 -14.15 -6.63
CA ALA A 260 -7.12 -15.26 -7.58
C ALA A 260 -6.35 -16.48 -7.09
N ALA A 261 -5.29 -16.27 -6.30
CA ALA A 261 -4.54 -17.32 -5.62
C ALA A 261 -5.19 -17.81 -4.31
N GLY A 262 -6.36 -17.28 -3.91
CA GLY A 262 -7.06 -17.66 -2.69
C GLY A 262 -6.35 -17.27 -1.39
N LYS A 263 -5.45 -16.29 -1.42
CA LYS A 263 -4.63 -15.90 -0.26
C LYS A 263 -5.26 -14.83 0.62
N VAL A 264 -6.13 -14.00 0.06
CA VAL A 264 -6.78 -12.86 0.74
C VAL A 264 -8.21 -12.66 0.24
N ARG A 265 -8.99 -11.86 0.96
CA ARG A 265 -10.32 -11.39 0.52
C ARG A 265 -10.19 -10.32 -0.55
N ASN A 266 -11.22 -10.18 -1.38
CA ASN A 266 -11.27 -9.09 -2.36
C ASN A 266 -11.82 -7.81 -1.74
N LYS A 267 -11.17 -7.37 -0.67
CA LYS A 267 -11.48 -6.14 0.04
C LYS A 267 -10.31 -5.69 0.90
N PHE A 268 -10.19 -4.39 1.05
CA PHE A 268 -9.13 -3.78 1.84
C PHE A 268 -9.65 -2.47 2.44
N ALA A 269 -8.87 -1.91 3.36
CA ALA A 269 -9.17 -0.65 3.98
C ALA A 269 -7.90 0.12 4.30
N HIS A 270 -8.02 1.44 4.35
CA HIS A 270 -6.99 2.32 4.88
C HIS A 270 -7.57 3.28 5.92
N CYS A 271 -6.70 3.80 6.78
CA CYS A 271 -6.96 4.90 7.68
C CYS A 271 -5.70 5.75 7.77
N LEU A 272 -5.71 6.91 7.15
CA LEU A 272 -4.53 7.75 7.01
C LEU A 272 -4.50 8.84 8.08
N ASP A 273 -3.37 8.96 8.77
CA ASP A 273 -3.12 10.02 9.74
C ASP A 273 -2.41 11.17 9.02
N ASN A 274 -3.10 12.31 8.89
CA ASN A 274 -2.57 13.49 8.22
C ASN A 274 -2.03 14.55 9.19
N THR A 275 -1.85 14.19 10.46
CA THR A 275 -1.17 15.05 11.43
C THR A 275 0.33 15.04 11.19
N LYS A 276 1.09 15.84 11.98
CA LYS A 276 2.56 15.85 11.93
C LYS A 276 3.20 14.48 12.17
N LYS A 277 2.47 13.54 12.78
CA LYS A 277 2.97 12.18 12.96
C LYS A 277 3.00 11.43 11.62
N GLY A 278 2.03 11.62 10.74
CA GLY A 278 1.93 10.84 9.51
C GLY A 278 1.61 9.37 9.79
N GLY A 279 1.76 8.50 8.80
CA GLY A 279 1.48 7.07 8.92
C GLY A 279 -0.01 6.74 8.90
N GLY A 280 -0.36 5.57 9.39
CA GLY A 280 -1.74 5.11 9.35
C GLY A 280 -1.88 3.60 9.45
N ILE A 281 -3.03 3.11 9.03
CA ILE A 281 -3.36 1.69 8.96
C ILE A 281 -3.67 1.34 7.51
N TRP A 282 -3.12 0.24 7.02
CA TRP A 282 -3.52 -0.36 5.75
C TRP A 282 -3.71 -1.85 5.93
N ALA A 283 -4.92 -2.35 5.64
CA ALA A 283 -5.26 -3.74 5.88
C ALA A 283 -6.00 -4.36 4.70
N ILE A 284 -5.67 -5.61 4.38
CA ILE A 284 -6.44 -6.43 3.43
C ILE A 284 -7.25 -7.43 4.24
N GLY A 285 -8.56 -7.46 4.02
CA GLY A 285 -9.50 -8.27 4.80
C GLY A 285 -10.76 -7.52 5.21
N GLU A 286 -11.66 -8.22 5.88
CA GLU A 286 -12.93 -7.64 6.35
C GLU A 286 -12.71 -6.82 7.62
N VAL A 287 -12.85 -5.50 7.53
CA VAL A 287 -12.89 -4.63 8.71
C VAL A 287 -14.22 -4.81 9.43
N VAL A 288 -14.15 -5.26 10.69
CA VAL A 288 -15.34 -5.49 11.53
C VAL A 288 -15.57 -4.37 12.53
N GLU A 289 -14.51 -3.64 12.92
CA GLU A 289 -14.58 -2.43 13.74
C GLU A 289 -13.56 -1.39 13.23
N PRO A 290 -13.94 -0.10 13.12
CA PRO A 290 -15.27 0.45 13.38
C PRO A 290 -16.31 -0.05 12.37
N LYS A 291 -17.60 0.02 12.74
CA LYS A 291 -18.69 -0.24 11.78
C LYS A 291 -18.77 0.93 10.80
N MET A 292 -18.86 0.61 9.51
CA MET A 292 -18.99 1.63 8.47
C MET A 292 -20.30 2.40 8.67
N LYS A 293 -20.20 3.73 8.80
CA LYS A 293 -21.33 4.62 9.02
C LYS A 293 -22.06 4.91 7.72
N TYR A 294 -21.30 5.06 6.64
CA TYR A 294 -21.80 5.38 5.31
C TYR A 294 -21.26 4.38 4.31
N THR A 295 -22.09 4.02 3.33
CA THR A 295 -21.69 3.16 2.22
C THR A 295 -22.33 3.63 0.92
N SER A 296 -21.56 3.65 -0.16
CA SER A 296 -22.03 4.00 -1.50
C SER A 296 -21.59 2.94 -2.50
N PRO A 297 -22.43 2.56 -3.48
CA PRO A 297 -22.03 1.62 -4.53
C PRO A 297 -20.89 2.18 -5.39
N ILE A 298 -19.88 1.35 -5.62
CA ILE A 298 -18.86 1.59 -6.64
C ILE A 298 -19.55 1.43 -8.00
N VAL A 299 -19.31 2.37 -8.90
CA VAL A 299 -19.84 2.30 -10.26
C VAL A 299 -19.08 1.21 -11.03
N PRO A 300 -19.75 0.17 -11.56
CA PRO A 300 -19.09 -0.91 -12.27
C PRO A 300 -18.40 -0.44 -13.56
N ASN A 301 -17.40 -1.22 -14.00
CA ASN A 301 -16.68 -1.01 -15.26
C ASN A 301 -15.99 0.36 -15.39
N GLN A 302 -15.66 1.00 -14.27
CA GLN A 302 -14.84 2.20 -14.22
C GLN A 302 -13.38 1.83 -13.98
N VAL A 303 -12.46 2.68 -14.47
CA VAL A 303 -11.01 2.49 -14.27
C VAL A 303 -10.63 2.69 -12.81
N HIS A 304 -11.27 3.66 -12.12
CA HIS A 304 -10.99 3.99 -10.73
C HIS A 304 -12.19 3.68 -9.83
N TYR A 305 -12.03 3.92 -8.53
CA TYR A 305 -13.10 3.81 -7.54
C TYR A 305 -14.08 4.99 -7.64
N ASN A 306 -14.95 4.93 -8.63
CA ASN A 306 -15.96 5.94 -8.89
C ASN A 306 -17.22 5.69 -8.05
N VAL A 307 -17.74 6.73 -7.40
CA VAL A 307 -19.03 6.72 -6.71
C VAL A 307 -19.90 7.87 -7.20
N VAL A 308 -21.22 7.66 -7.24
CA VAL A 308 -22.18 8.69 -7.69
C VAL A 308 -22.32 9.77 -6.62
N LEU A 309 -21.99 11.00 -7.00
CA LEU A 309 -22.13 12.21 -6.19
C LEU A 309 -23.44 12.92 -6.54
N GLU A 310 -24.28 13.12 -5.54
CA GLU A 310 -25.61 13.73 -5.69
C GLU A 310 -25.63 15.21 -5.29
N LYS A 311 -24.81 15.60 -4.31
CA LYS A 311 -24.81 16.97 -3.78
C LYS A 311 -23.47 17.35 -3.15
N MET A 312 -23.10 18.62 -3.28
CA MET A 312 -21.99 19.26 -2.57
C MET A 312 -22.49 20.48 -1.81
N GLU A 313 -22.06 20.65 -0.56
CA GLU A 313 -22.47 21.75 0.33
C GLU A 313 -21.28 22.32 1.08
N VAL A 314 -21.29 23.63 1.32
CA VAL A 314 -20.33 24.36 2.15
C VAL A 314 -21.11 25.04 3.27
N GLY A 315 -21.08 24.51 4.48
CA GLY A 315 -22.03 24.89 5.52
C GLY A 315 -23.46 24.59 5.06
N SER A 316 -24.31 25.61 5.02
CA SER A 316 -25.69 25.51 4.48
C SER A 316 -25.78 25.77 2.98
N ASP A 317 -24.70 26.20 2.33
CA ASP A 317 -24.70 26.65 0.96
C ASP A 317 -24.49 25.50 -0.02
N VAL A 318 -25.42 25.33 -0.95
CA VAL A 318 -25.31 24.31 -1.99
C VAL A 318 -24.34 24.77 -3.11
N ILE A 319 -23.46 23.87 -3.53
CA ILE A 319 -22.63 23.99 -4.73
C ILE A 319 -23.46 23.52 -5.91
N LYS A 320 -23.57 24.35 -6.95
CA LYS A 320 -24.33 23.98 -8.15
C LYS A 320 -23.50 23.01 -8.97
N LEU A 321 -23.86 21.72 -8.91
CA LEU A 321 -23.32 20.71 -9.79
C LEU A 321 -23.70 21.03 -11.25
N PRO A 322 -22.85 20.68 -12.23
CA PRO A 322 -23.16 20.85 -13.64
C PRO A 322 -24.47 20.12 -13.95
N THR A 323 -25.39 20.82 -14.61
CA THR A 323 -26.63 20.21 -15.08
C THR A 323 -26.29 19.43 -16.35
N SER A 324 -26.58 18.13 -16.37
CA SER A 324 -26.47 17.27 -17.54
C SER A 324 -27.23 17.89 -18.73
N GLY A 325 -26.60 17.89 -19.92
CA GLY A 325 -27.20 18.48 -21.13
C GLY A 325 -26.35 19.53 -21.84
N GLY A 326 -25.06 19.24 -22.10
CA GLY A 326 -24.25 20.03 -23.05
C GLY A 326 -23.00 20.71 -22.46
N GLY A 327 -22.68 20.48 -21.19
CA GLY A 327 -21.42 20.89 -20.59
C GLY A 327 -20.28 19.92 -20.91
N VAL A 328 -19.06 20.37 -20.65
CA VAL A 328 -17.75 19.69 -20.74
C VAL A 328 -17.78 18.19 -20.37
N PHE A 329 -18.70 17.74 -19.52
CA PHE A 329 -18.91 16.35 -19.10
C PHE A 329 -19.36 15.39 -20.24
N ASP A 330 -20.30 15.77 -21.11
CA ASP A 330 -20.84 14.88 -22.16
C ASP A 330 -19.82 14.59 -23.29
N LYS A 331 -18.91 15.53 -23.55
CA LYS A 331 -17.82 15.35 -24.52
C LYS A 331 -16.63 14.57 -23.95
N ILE A 332 -16.52 14.45 -22.62
CA ILE A 332 -15.33 13.94 -21.93
C ILE A 332 -15.48 12.48 -21.49
N PHE A 333 -16.66 12.04 -21.06
CA PHE A 333 -16.85 10.66 -20.60
C PHE A 333 -17.11 9.65 -21.72
N GLY A 334 -17.27 10.12 -22.96
CA GLY A 334 -17.66 9.26 -24.07
C GLY A 334 -19.09 8.74 -23.87
N SER A 335 -19.81 8.59 -24.97
CA SER A 335 -21.16 8.02 -25.00
C SER A 335 -21.14 6.50 -24.73
N SER A 336 -20.58 6.05 -23.61
CA SER A 336 -20.73 4.69 -23.09
C SER A 336 -21.26 4.62 -21.65
N SER A 337 -21.28 5.74 -20.93
CA SER A 337 -21.93 5.84 -19.61
C SER A 337 -23.41 6.21 -19.81
N THR A 338 -24.31 5.24 -19.68
CA THR A 338 -25.77 5.41 -19.78
C THR A 338 -26.40 6.16 -18.59
N SER A 339 -25.70 7.12 -17.95
CA SER A 339 -26.27 7.86 -16.83
C SER A 339 -25.69 9.27 -16.69
N ASP A 340 -26.59 10.25 -16.69
CA ASP A 340 -26.43 11.68 -16.41
C ASP A 340 -25.89 12.02 -15.00
N GLN A 341 -24.94 11.24 -14.47
CA GLN A 341 -24.56 11.24 -13.07
C GLN A 341 -23.16 11.83 -12.86
N THR A 342 -23.05 12.80 -11.95
CA THR A 342 -21.74 13.26 -11.46
C THR A 342 -21.10 12.16 -10.63
N MET A 343 -19.82 11.89 -10.87
CA MET A 343 -19.06 10.87 -10.12
C MET A 343 -17.86 11.51 -9.43
N ALA A 344 -17.49 10.95 -8.27
CA ALA A 344 -16.26 11.26 -7.58
C ALA A 344 -15.36 10.01 -7.51
N ILE A 345 -14.06 10.21 -7.66
CA ILE A 345 -13.02 9.18 -7.54
C ILE A 345 -12.42 9.27 -6.13
N PHE A 346 -12.30 8.14 -5.44
CA PHE A 346 -11.57 8.04 -4.16
C PHE A 346 -10.14 7.56 -4.45
N ASP A 347 -9.15 8.41 -4.20
CA ASP A 347 -7.78 8.15 -4.63
C ASP A 347 -6.73 8.50 -3.56
N SER A 348 -6.10 7.48 -2.98
CA SER A 348 -4.98 7.68 -2.07
C SER A 348 -3.62 7.86 -2.73
N GLY A 349 -3.54 7.73 -4.06
CA GLY A 349 -2.34 8.09 -4.81
C GLY A 349 -2.19 9.60 -4.97
N THR A 350 -3.21 10.37 -4.56
CA THR A 350 -3.28 11.81 -4.73
C THR A 350 -3.48 12.51 -3.39
N THR A 351 -2.64 13.50 -3.08
CA THR A 351 -2.72 14.28 -1.83
C THR A 351 -3.95 15.18 -1.77
N LEU A 352 -4.17 15.98 -2.82
CA LEU A 352 -5.12 17.10 -2.86
C LEU A 352 -6.44 16.69 -3.51
N THR A 353 -7.47 17.52 -3.35
CA THR A 353 -8.76 17.31 -4.04
C THR A 353 -8.80 18.12 -5.32
N TYR A 354 -9.09 17.46 -6.45
CA TYR A 354 -9.20 18.10 -7.76
C TYR A 354 -10.66 18.20 -8.17
N LEU A 355 -11.10 19.42 -8.49
CA LEU A 355 -12.46 19.73 -8.89
C LEU A 355 -12.46 20.39 -10.28
N PRO A 356 -13.53 20.20 -11.08
CA PRO A 356 -13.79 21.03 -12.24
C PRO A 356 -13.64 22.51 -11.88
N PRO A 357 -13.00 23.35 -12.71
CA PRO A 357 -12.67 24.74 -12.36
C PRO A 357 -13.87 25.54 -11.81
N GLU A 358 -15.05 25.37 -12.40
CA GLU A 358 -16.28 26.07 -11.97
C GLU A 358 -16.78 25.60 -10.59
N LEU A 359 -16.54 24.33 -10.23
CA LEU A 359 -16.86 23.80 -8.91
C LEU A 359 -15.81 24.22 -7.88
N GLN A 360 -14.54 24.24 -8.27
CA GLN A 360 -13.44 24.70 -7.43
C GLN A 360 -13.64 26.17 -7.02
N GLU A 361 -13.98 27.03 -7.98
CA GLU A 361 -14.22 28.45 -7.72
C GLU A 361 -15.40 28.64 -6.76
N GLN A 362 -16.52 27.95 -6.99
CA GLN A 362 -17.68 27.99 -6.09
C GLN A 362 -17.33 27.51 -4.68
N MET A 363 -16.55 26.42 -4.57
CA MET A 363 -16.11 25.85 -3.30
C MET A 363 -15.30 26.85 -2.50
N VAL A 364 -14.21 27.35 -3.08
CA VAL A 364 -13.29 28.28 -2.41
C VAL A 364 -13.98 29.60 -2.07
N LYS A 365 -14.80 30.14 -2.98
CA LYS A 365 -15.57 31.37 -2.74
C LYS A 365 -16.51 31.23 -1.55
N LYS A 366 -17.24 30.10 -1.44
CA LYS A 366 -18.17 29.87 -0.32
C LYS A 366 -17.44 29.65 1.01
N ILE A 367 -16.33 28.93 1.01
CA ILE A 367 -15.49 28.74 2.20
C ILE A 367 -15.01 30.11 2.72
N LEU A 368 -14.48 30.96 1.85
CA LEU A 368 -13.92 32.26 2.25
C LEU A 368 -14.98 33.31 2.58
N SER A 369 -16.24 33.09 2.18
CA SER A 369 -17.34 33.98 2.57
C SER A 369 -17.57 34.03 4.09
N ALA A 370 -17.08 33.02 4.83
CA ALA A 370 -17.09 33.00 6.28
C ALA A 370 -16.23 34.11 6.91
N GLU A 371 -15.20 34.60 6.21
CA GLU A 371 -14.34 35.71 6.65
C GLU A 371 -14.00 36.63 5.45
N PRO A 372 -14.90 37.57 5.10
CA PRO A 372 -14.79 38.39 3.89
C PRO A 372 -13.54 39.29 3.81
N GLY A 373 -12.85 39.50 4.93
CA GLY A 373 -11.61 40.28 4.98
C GLY A 373 -10.36 39.53 4.49
N LEU A 374 -10.44 38.20 4.35
CA LEU A 374 -9.30 37.40 3.92
C LEU A 374 -8.99 37.60 2.44
N LYS A 375 -7.69 37.67 2.14
CA LYS A 375 -7.19 37.76 0.77
C LYS A 375 -6.36 36.52 0.47
N LEU A 376 -6.82 35.73 -0.50
CA LEU A 376 -5.99 34.69 -1.08
C LEU A 376 -4.82 35.30 -1.84
N LYS A 377 -3.62 34.80 -1.57
CA LYS A 377 -2.40 35.15 -2.26
C LYS A 377 -1.57 33.89 -2.45
N LYS A 378 -0.80 33.84 -3.53
CA LYS A 378 0.30 32.90 -3.63
C LYS A 378 1.40 33.36 -2.68
N ILE A 379 1.97 32.44 -1.94
CA ILE A 379 3.06 32.70 -1.01
C ILE A 379 4.32 32.11 -1.62
N ASP A 380 5.36 32.95 -1.76
CA ASP A 380 6.63 32.60 -2.41
C ASP A 380 6.41 32.00 -3.83
N ASP A 381 7.22 31.00 -4.22
CA ASP A 381 7.05 30.21 -5.45
C ASP A 381 6.07 29.04 -5.29
N SER A 382 5.24 29.02 -4.23
CA SER A 382 4.28 27.91 -4.05
C SER A 382 3.15 27.99 -5.07
N GLU A 383 2.69 26.82 -5.52
CA GLU A 383 1.48 26.71 -6.35
C GLU A 383 0.19 26.94 -5.56
N PHE A 384 0.29 27.01 -4.23
CA PHE A 384 -0.84 27.15 -3.32
C PHE A 384 -1.32 28.59 -3.18
N THR A 385 -2.63 28.75 -3.09
CA THR A 385 -3.28 29.99 -2.67
C THR A 385 -3.61 29.92 -1.19
N CYS A 386 -3.10 30.89 -0.44
CA CYS A 386 -3.12 30.91 1.02
C CYS A 386 -3.63 32.26 1.54
N PHE A 387 -4.02 32.29 2.81
CA PHE A 387 -4.44 33.49 3.52
C PHE A 387 -3.82 33.50 4.92
N GLU A 388 -3.67 34.67 5.51
CA GLU A 388 -3.16 34.83 6.87
C GLU A 388 -4.32 34.73 7.87
N TYR A 389 -4.19 33.83 8.85
CA TYR A 389 -5.20 33.59 9.87
C TYR A 389 -4.59 33.00 11.14
N SER A 390 -4.73 33.71 12.25
CA SER A 390 -4.12 33.36 13.54
C SER A 390 -5.08 32.73 14.56
N LYS A 391 -6.37 32.61 14.22
CA LYS A 391 -7.38 32.00 15.09
C LYS A 391 -7.59 30.52 14.75
N ASN A 392 -8.41 29.84 15.54
CA ASN A 392 -8.80 28.46 15.28
C ASN A 392 -9.64 28.36 14.00
N ILE A 393 -9.15 27.61 13.01
CA ILE A 393 -9.83 27.43 11.73
C ILE A 393 -11.17 26.69 11.85
N ASP A 394 -11.29 25.75 12.80
CA ASP A 394 -12.50 24.94 12.97
C ASP A 394 -13.66 25.73 13.58
N GLU A 395 -13.39 26.85 14.25
CA GLU A 395 -14.42 27.72 14.81
C GLU A 395 -15.04 28.65 13.77
N LYS A 396 -14.34 28.91 12.67
CA LYS A 396 -14.73 29.95 11.71
C LYS A 396 -15.10 29.44 10.33
N PHE A 397 -14.35 28.48 9.80
CA PHE A 397 -14.57 28.02 8.44
C PHE A 397 -15.64 26.92 8.39
N PRO A 398 -16.44 26.86 7.30
CA PRO A 398 -17.58 25.96 7.22
C PRO A 398 -17.18 24.52 6.89
N ILE A 399 -17.91 23.55 7.46
CA ILE A 399 -17.79 22.14 7.07
C ILE A 399 -18.23 21.97 5.61
N VAL A 400 -17.45 21.22 4.83
CA VAL A 400 -17.83 20.79 3.48
C VAL A 400 -18.47 19.42 3.55
N LYS A 401 -19.57 19.22 2.82
CA LYS A 401 -20.29 17.95 2.78
C LYS A 401 -20.48 17.47 1.35
N PHE A 402 -20.03 16.26 1.08
CA PHE A 402 -20.34 15.52 -0.14
C PHE A 402 -21.42 14.49 0.17
N SER A 403 -22.52 14.52 -0.57
CA SER A 403 -23.61 13.54 -0.45
C SER A 403 -23.61 12.63 -1.67
N PHE A 404 -23.53 11.33 -1.42
CA PHE A 404 -23.50 10.28 -2.41
C PHE A 404 -24.77 9.45 -2.34
N LYS A 405 -24.93 8.59 -3.35
CA LYS A 405 -25.98 7.58 -3.41
C LYS A 405 -26.11 6.80 -2.10
N ASN A 406 -27.32 6.33 -1.79
CA ASN A 406 -27.72 5.69 -0.53
C ASN A 406 -27.62 6.63 0.69
N SER A 407 -27.75 7.95 0.46
CA SER A 407 -27.67 8.96 1.53
C SER A 407 -26.34 8.94 2.30
N ALA A 408 -25.29 8.40 1.67
CA ALA A 408 -23.96 8.35 2.24
C ALA A 408 -23.36 9.75 2.24
N SER A 409 -22.88 10.23 3.39
CA SER A 409 -22.34 11.58 3.54
C SER A 409 -20.86 11.53 3.93
N LEU A 410 -20.01 12.22 3.19
CA LEU A 410 -18.63 12.49 3.59
C LEU A 410 -18.56 13.93 4.12
N TRP A 411 -18.18 14.04 5.38
CA TRP A 411 -18.01 15.31 6.08
C TRP A 411 -16.53 15.66 6.12
N VAL A 412 -16.19 16.86 5.68
CA VAL A 412 -14.82 17.35 5.55
C VAL A 412 -14.73 18.64 6.36
N TYR A 413 -14.03 18.57 7.49
CA TYR A 413 -13.90 19.68 8.43
C TYR A 413 -12.81 20.66 7.97
N PRO A 414 -12.76 21.90 8.50
CA PRO A 414 -11.73 22.85 8.14
C PRO A 414 -10.31 22.31 8.25
N HIS A 415 -9.97 21.59 9.32
CA HIS A 415 -8.66 20.93 9.46
C HIS A 415 -8.39 19.80 8.46
N ASP A 416 -9.42 19.28 7.77
CA ASP A 416 -9.25 18.27 6.72
C ASP A 416 -8.95 18.90 5.34
N TYR A 417 -9.31 20.17 5.11
CA TYR A 417 -9.12 20.83 3.82
C TYR A 417 -8.21 22.06 3.83
N LEU A 418 -7.89 22.59 5.02
CA LEU A 418 -6.91 23.65 5.24
C LEU A 418 -5.65 23.06 5.85
N PHE A 419 -4.49 23.52 5.39
CA PHE A 419 -3.20 23.15 5.95
C PHE A 419 -2.34 24.40 6.18
N ASN A 420 -1.54 24.35 7.23
CA ASN A 420 -0.67 25.45 7.61
C ASN A 420 0.66 25.35 6.85
N LEU A 421 0.95 26.34 6.01
CA LEU A 421 2.19 26.38 5.21
C LEU A 421 3.38 26.87 6.04
N LYS A 422 3.22 28.02 6.70
CA LYS A 422 4.21 28.62 7.60
C LYS A 422 3.53 29.65 8.50
N GLU A 423 3.92 29.68 9.78
CA GLU A 423 3.41 30.65 10.76
C GLU A 423 1.87 30.70 10.75
N ASP A 424 1.26 31.85 10.48
CA ASP A 424 -0.19 32.03 10.40
C ASP A 424 -0.72 31.93 8.94
N HIS A 425 0.06 31.42 7.99
CA HIS A 425 -0.37 31.25 6.60
C HIS A 425 -1.04 29.89 6.39
N TRP A 426 -2.33 29.92 6.10
CA TRP A 426 -3.16 28.75 5.82
C TRP A 426 -3.49 28.68 4.33
N CYS A 427 -3.34 27.50 3.75
CA CYS A 427 -3.67 27.22 2.37
C CYS A 427 -4.81 26.20 2.30
N HIS A 428 -5.47 26.08 1.15
CA HIS A 428 -6.49 25.06 0.93
C HIS A 428 -6.02 24.01 -0.08
N GLY A 429 -6.48 22.77 0.08
CA GLY A 429 -6.16 21.69 -0.87
C GLY A 429 -7.19 21.47 -1.99
N TRP A 430 -8.03 22.47 -2.29
CA TRP A 430 -8.95 22.45 -3.44
C TRP A 430 -8.26 22.94 -4.72
N MET A 431 -7.94 22.03 -5.62
CA MET A 431 -7.22 22.30 -6.87
C MET A 431 -8.15 22.24 -8.09
N PRO A 432 -7.94 23.09 -9.11
CA PRO A 432 -8.62 22.94 -10.38
C PRO A 432 -8.03 21.74 -11.15
N SER A 433 -8.90 20.88 -11.69
CA SER A 433 -8.47 19.82 -12.64
C SER A 433 -7.96 20.44 -13.95
N LYS A 434 -7.05 19.75 -14.66
CA LYS A 434 -6.54 20.20 -15.97
C LYS A 434 -7.70 20.40 -16.97
N PRO A 435 -7.74 21.51 -17.75
CA PRO A 435 -8.75 21.70 -18.79
C PRO A 435 -8.77 20.53 -19.78
N GLY A 436 -9.93 19.91 -20.00
CA GLY A 436 -10.06 18.73 -20.87
C GLY A 436 -9.58 17.41 -20.26
N SER A 437 -9.16 17.40 -18.99
CA SER A 437 -8.89 16.15 -18.27
C SER A 437 -10.13 15.27 -18.22
N LYS A 438 -9.93 13.97 -18.42
CA LYS A 438 -10.99 12.94 -18.30
C LYS A 438 -11.39 12.66 -16.86
N THR A 439 -10.63 13.15 -15.89
CA THR A 439 -10.87 12.91 -14.48
C THR A 439 -11.95 13.84 -13.95
N GLY A 440 -13.11 13.25 -13.63
CA GLY A 440 -14.12 13.89 -12.77
C GLY A 440 -13.56 14.20 -11.38
N ILE A 441 -14.40 14.75 -10.50
CA ILE A 441 -14.07 15.09 -9.11
C ILE A 441 -13.19 14.01 -8.47
N LEU A 442 -11.99 14.35 -8.03
CA LEU A 442 -11.04 13.41 -7.42
C LEU A 442 -10.80 13.82 -5.97
N LEU A 443 -11.15 12.92 -5.05
CA LEU A 443 -11.02 13.09 -3.61
C LEU A 443 -9.71 12.45 -3.16
N GLY A 444 -8.74 13.28 -2.80
CA GLY A 444 -7.41 12.86 -2.35
C GLY A 444 -7.33 12.61 -0.85
N ASP A 445 -6.17 12.13 -0.42
CA ASP A 445 -5.88 11.74 0.96
C ASP A 445 -6.20 12.79 2.00
N MET A 446 -5.99 14.08 1.68
CA MET A 446 -6.17 15.15 2.67
C MET A 446 -7.59 15.14 3.27
N ILE A 447 -8.61 14.87 2.45
CA ILE A 447 -10.02 14.82 2.88
C ILE A 447 -10.52 13.40 3.18
N LEU A 448 -9.72 12.37 2.82
CA LEU A 448 -9.97 10.97 3.17
C LEU A 448 -9.28 10.54 4.47
N SER A 449 -8.38 11.37 5.00
CA SER A 449 -7.71 11.15 6.27
C SER A 449 -8.65 11.23 7.47
N ASN A 450 -8.19 10.72 8.62
CA ASN A 450 -8.97 10.62 9.86
C ASN A 450 -10.29 9.84 9.69
N LYS A 451 -10.34 8.94 8.70
CA LYS A 451 -11.46 8.06 8.39
C LYS A 451 -10.93 6.69 8.04
N VAL A 452 -11.62 5.66 8.47
CA VAL A 452 -11.44 4.33 7.89
C VAL A 452 -12.23 4.29 6.59
N VAL A 453 -11.56 4.07 5.47
CA VAL A 453 -12.19 3.89 4.15
C VAL A 453 -12.05 2.42 3.75
N VAL A 454 -13.17 1.75 3.53
CA VAL A 454 -13.28 0.33 3.17
C VAL A 454 -13.68 0.19 1.72
N TYR A 455 -12.90 -0.57 0.97
CA TYR A 455 -13.15 -0.94 -0.42
C TYR A 455 -13.61 -2.40 -0.43
N ASP A 456 -14.92 -2.65 -0.39
CA ASP A 456 -15.48 -4.01 -0.45
C ASP A 456 -15.81 -4.38 -1.89
N LEU A 457 -14.81 -4.93 -2.60
CA LEU A 457 -14.92 -5.26 -4.02
C LEU A 457 -15.75 -6.53 -4.27
N GLU A 458 -16.02 -7.32 -3.24
CA GLU A 458 -16.96 -8.46 -3.32
C GLU A 458 -18.40 -7.97 -3.40
N LYS A 459 -18.69 -6.85 -2.71
CA LYS A 459 -20.02 -6.22 -2.72
C LYS A 459 -20.10 -5.01 -3.65
N GLN A 460 -18.99 -4.59 -4.25
CA GLN A 460 -18.87 -3.40 -5.08
C GLN A 460 -19.37 -2.15 -4.33
N VAL A 461 -18.89 -1.95 -3.10
CA VAL A 461 -19.22 -0.78 -2.28
C VAL A 461 -17.98 -0.15 -1.67
N LEU A 462 -18.00 1.18 -1.57
CA LEU A 462 -17.11 1.97 -0.75
C LEU A 462 -17.82 2.30 0.56
N GLY A 463 -17.17 2.08 1.69
CA GLY A 463 -17.65 2.42 3.02
C GLY A 463 -16.69 3.36 3.74
N TRP A 464 -17.22 4.23 4.60
CA TRP A 464 -16.37 5.05 5.46
C TRP A 464 -17.00 5.36 6.81
N ALA A 465 -16.13 5.61 7.78
CA ALA A 465 -16.46 6.12 9.10
C ALA A 465 -15.32 6.99 9.64
N ASP A 466 -15.64 8.08 10.33
CA ASP A 466 -14.65 8.86 11.06
C ASP A 466 -13.96 7.98 12.10
N HIS A 467 -12.64 8.06 12.19
CA HIS A 467 -11.84 7.22 13.07
C HIS A 467 -10.53 7.89 13.43
N ASN A 468 -10.05 7.63 14.64
CA ASN A 468 -8.70 8.05 15.02
C ASN A 468 -7.69 7.09 14.36
N CYS A 469 -7.07 7.52 13.26
CA CYS A 469 -6.13 6.67 12.51
C CYS A 469 -4.82 6.37 13.24
N SER A 470 -4.53 7.03 14.36
CA SER A 470 -3.43 6.63 15.25
C SER A 470 -3.83 5.51 16.25
N SER A 471 -5.08 5.01 16.19
CA SER A 471 -5.57 3.90 17.02
C SER A 471 -5.46 2.55 16.27
N SER A 472 -6.28 1.56 16.63
CA SER A 472 -6.34 0.27 15.91
C SER A 472 -7.71 0.08 15.26
N ILE A 473 -7.76 -0.77 14.24
CA ILE A 473 -9.01 -1.31 13.67
C ILE A 473 -9.05 -2.82 13.93
N LYS A 474 -10.23 -3.44 13.85
CA LYS A 474 -10.33 -4.91 13.87
C LYS A 474 -10.61 -5.45 12.49
N VAL A 475 -9.83 -6.45 12.10
CA VAL A 475 -9.95 -7.17 10.83
C VAL A 475 -10.21 -8.64 11.13
N LYS A 476 -11.19 -9.21 10.45
CA LYS A 476 -11.52 -10.63 10.58
C LYS A 476 -10.52 -11.50 9.84
N ASP A 477 -9.98 -12.49 10.53
CA ASP A 477 -9.21 -13.58 9.93
C ASP A 477 -10.13 -14.76 9.64
N ASP A 478 -10.40 -15.04 8.37
CA ASP A 478 -11.33 -16.09 7.98
C ASP A 478 -10.80 -17.50 8.28
N GLN A 479 -9.48 -17.66 8.47
CA GLN A 479 -8.90 -18.95 8.82
C GLN A 479 -9.23 -19.36 10.26
N SER A 480 -9.14 -18.42 11.22
CA SER A 480 -9.45 -18.66 12.62
C SER A 480 -10.90 -18.31 12.99
N GLY A 481 -11.58 -17.50 12.18
CA GLY A 481 -12.86 -16.87 12.50
C GLY A 481 -12.74 -15.79 13.59
N SER A 482 -11.53 -15.39 13.96
CA SER A 482 -11.28 -14.39 15.00
C SER A 482 -11.15 -13.00 14.41
N ASP A 483 -11.49 -12.00 15.23
CA ASP A 483 -11.24 -10.60 14.90
C ASP A 483 -9.92 -10.16 15.55
N TYR A 484 -8.98 -9.68 14.74
CA TYR A 484 -7.67 -9.22 15.20
C TYR A 484 -7.53 -7.72 15.08
N SER A 485 -7.01 -7.09 16.12
CA SER A 485 -6.61 -5.69 16.06
C SER A 485 -5.39 -5.51 15.16
N VAL A 486 -5.47 -4.59 14.20
CA VAL A 486 -4.36 -4.09 13.36
C VAL A 486 -4.04 -2.67 13.82
N GLN A 487 -2.75 -2.41 14.11
CA GLN A 487 -2.30 -1.12 14.64
C GLN A 487 -1.98 -0.11 13.55
N TYR A 488 -1.97 1.15 13.98
CA TYR A 488 -1.26 2.23 13.31
C TYR A 488 0.25 1.94 13.19
N HIS A 489 0.82 2.34 12.05
CA HIS A 489 2.25 2.28 11.77
C HIS A 489 2.77 3.64 11.29
N ASN A 490 4.04 3.92 11.58
CA ASN A 490 4.78 5.02 10.95
C ASN A 490 6.28 4.67 10.82
N LEU A 491 6.64 4.20 9.63
CA LEU A 491 7.98 3.76 9.28
C LEU A 491 9.09 4.78 9.52
N ALA A 492 8.82 6.09 9.41
CA ALA A 492 9.84 7.13 9.66
C ALA A 492 10.17 7.27 11.16
N SER A 493 9.17 7.12 12.03
CA SER A 493 9.35 7.22 13.49
C SER A 493 9.94 5.94 14.08
N ASP A 494 9.60 4.77 13.54
CA ASP A 494 10.05 3.49 14.08
C ASP A 494 11.56 3.22 13.87
N ALA A 495 12.18 3.86 12.87
CA ALA A 495 13.64 3.83 12.70
C ALA A 495 14.40 4.50 13.86
N SER A 496 13.78 5.47 14.56
CA SER A 496 14.33 6.12 15.75
C SER A 496 14.08 5.32 17.04
N SER A 497 13.13 4.38 17.02
CA SER A 497 12.74 3.56 18.17
C SER A 497 13.48 2.21 18.18
N GLN A 498 14.79 2.22 17.94
CA GLN A 498 15.65 1.17 18.47
C GLN A 498 15.73 1.32 20.01
N ARG A 499 14.61 1.06 20.70
CA ARG A 499 14.64 0.72 22.11
C ARG A 499 15.35 -0.61 22.19
N LEU A 500 16.64 -0.56 22.52
CA LEU A 500 17.33 -1.70 23.11
C LEU A 500 16.38 -2.33 24.13
N PRO A 501 16.03 -3.63 24.02
CA PRO A 501 15.20 -4.27 25.03
C PRO A 501 15.84 -4.00 26.38
N MET A 502 15.09 -3.46 27.35
CA MET A 502 15.62 -3.16 28.69
C MET A 502 16.26 -4.41 29.34
N SER A 503 15.89 -5.60 28.85
CA SER A 503 16.50 -6.91 29.13
C SER A 503 18.00 -6.99 28.80
N PHE A 504 18.47 -6.37 27.72
CA PHE A 504 19.91 -6.36 27.35
C PHE A 504 20.72 -5.41 28.25
N VAL A 505 20.13 -4.30 28.68
CA VAL A 505 20.78 -3.36 29.60
C VAL A 505 20.91 -3.99 31.01
N LEU A 506 19.91 -4.75 31.46
CA LEU A 506 19.95 -5.48 32.73
C LEU A 506 20.92 -6.67 32.71
N LEU A 507 21.08 -7.39 31.59
CA LEU A 507 22.08 -8.45 31.47
C LEU A 507 23.52 -7.89 31.42
N ALA A 508 23.72 -6.76 30.73
CA ALA A 508 25.04 -6.13 30.64
C ALA A 508 25.49 -5.57 32.00
N THR A 509 24.58 -5.01 32.80
CA THR A 509 24.91 -4.54 34.16
C THR A 509 25.15 -5.69 35.14
N ALA A 510 24.36 -6.77 35.06
CA ALA A 510 24.56 -7.96 35.89
C ALA A 510 25.90 -8.67 35.61
N ALA A 511 26.29 -8.78 34.32
CA ALA A 511 27.58 -9.36 33.92
C ALA A 511 28.77 -8.50 34.36
N ALA A 512 28.64 -7.16 34.31
CA ALA A 512 29.68 -6.25 34.78
C ALA A 512 29.88 -6.33 36.31
N THR A 513 28.80 -6.45 37.09
CA THR A 513 28.90 -6.65 38.55
C THR A 513 29.45 -8.03 38.92
N ALA A 514 29.19 -9.07 38.12
CA ALA A 514 29.76 -10.40 38.34
C ALA A 514 31.27 -10.44 38.04
N MET A 515 31.74 -9.72 37.01
CA MET A 515 33.17 -9.64 36.69
C MET A 515 33.96 -8.82 37.73
N LEU A 516 33.37 -7.76 38.29
CA LEU A 516 34.02 -6.96 39.36
C LEU A 516 34.16 -7.74 40.68
N HIS A 517 33.28 -8.72 40.95
CA HIS A 517 33.41 -9.60 42.11
C HIS A 517 34.42 -10.74 41.91
N MET A 518 34.76 -11.10 40.68
CA MET A 518 35.79 -12.13 40.40
C MET A 518 37.23 -11.58 40.37
N THR A 519 37.41 -10.26 40.44
CA THR A 519 38.73 -9.61 40.50
C THR A 519 39.13 -9.15 41.91
N SER A 520 38.36 -9.49 42.95
CA SER A 520 38.67 -9.15 44.36
C SER A 520 38.63 -10.35 45.30
N ILE A 521 39.00 -11.53 44.84
CA ILE A 521 39.38 -12.67 45.68
C ILE A 521 40.82 -13.07 45.37
#